data_AF-A0A842KP63-F1
#
_entry.id   AF-A0A842KP63-F1
#
_cell.length_a   1.000
_cell.length_b   1.000
_cell.length_c   1.000
_cell.angle_alpha   90.00
_cell.angle_beta   90.00
_cell.angle_gamma   90.00
#
_symmetry.space_group_name_H-M   'P 1'
#
loop_
_entity.id
_entity.type
_entity.pdbx_description
1 polymer ?
#
loop_
_entity_poly.entity_id
_entity_poly.type
_entity_poly.pdbx_seq_one_letter_code
_entity_poly.pdbx_strand_id
1 'polypeptide(L)'
;SHFASSLNMNRIYPIILIWFSPLFVQGIETALLSISHLYKNPRLKSVSIKNTCILLILIPYLLFNSGFIYEITDNSSNIGFNMLQENEVDMAHYSNWTRFVVSPIYEQNVISIEWLSRNMLERNIYTDTSRQSELSGYGLIAPRNVHILDINEVPHDAYIYLGLQNVKGNVFLAEHPIKAHSTIYYNMSLIYGSITMKNKIYTNDGAEFYL
;
A
#
# COMPACT_ATOMS: atom_id res chain seq x y z
N SER A 1 10.03 -15.56 14.89
CA SER A 1 9.02 -14.53 14.53
C SER A 1 7.75 -15.08 13.85
N HIS A 2 7.65 -16.39 13.55
CA HIS A 2 6.52 -16.94 12.76
C HIS A 2 5.17 -17.06 13.49
N PHE A 3 5.13 -17.12 14.83
CA PHE A 3 3.87 -17.34 15.56
C PHE A 3 2.94 -16.10 15.55
N ALA A 4 3.51 -14.90 15.69
CA ALA A 4 2.75 -13.64 15.69
C ALA A 4 2.19 -13.30 14.29
N SER A 5 2.92 -13.66 13.23
CA SER A 5 2.45 -13.47 11.84
C SER A 5 1.30 -14.42 11.50
N SER A 6 1.34 -15.68 11.94
CA SER A 6 0.29 -16.67 11.66
C SER A 6 -1.04 -16.36 12.38
N LEU A 7 -1.00 -15.62 13.48
CA LEU A 7 -2.18 -15.21 14.24
C LEU A 7 -2.81 -13.89 13.76
N ASN A 8 -2.27 -13.25 12.71
CA ASN A 8 -2.76 -11.97 12.22
C ASN A 8 -2.81 -10.90 13.36
N MET A 9 -1.77 -10.89 14.19
CA MET A 9 -1.68 -10.07 15.41
C MET A 9 -1.86 -8.57 15.14
N ASN A 10 -1.52 -8.11 13.93
CA ASN A 10 -1.68 -6.72 13.48
C ASN A 10 -3.14 -6.23 13.53
N ARG A 11 -4.12 -7.13 13.41
CA ARG A 11 -5.55 -6.79 13.44
C ARG A 11 -6.20 -7.06 14.80
N ILE A 12 -5.71 -8.06 15.51
CA ILE A 12 -6.27 -8.49 16.80
C ILE A 12 -5.81 -7.56 17.93
N TYR A 13 -4.57 -7.06 17.86
CA TYR A 13 -4.02 -6.21 18.91
C TYR A 13 -4.83 -4.92 19.17
N PRO A 14 -5.22 -4.12 18.15
CA PRO A 14 -6.04 -2.92 18.39
C PRO A 14 -7.43 -3.25 18.97
N ILE A 15 -8.04 -4.36 18.53
CA ILE A 15 -9.36 -4.79 18.98
C ILE A 15 -9.31 -5.18 20.46
N ILE A 16 -8.33 -6.00 20.85
CA ILE A 16 -8.13 -6.38 22.25
C ILE A 16 -7.85 -5.13 23.10
N LEU A 17 -7.06 -4.18 22.60
CA LEU A 17 -6.74 -2.97 23.34
C LEU A 17 -7.98 -2.13 23.67
N ILE A 18 -8.94 -2.01 22.75
CA ILE A 18 -10.20 -1.28 22.98
C ILE A 18 -11.02 -1.90 24.11
N TRP A 19 -11.10 -3.24 24.16
CA TRP A 19 -11.87 -3.94 25.18
C TRP A 19 -11.15 -4.02 26.54
N PHE A 20 -9.83 -4.16 26.53
CA PHE A 20 -9.04 -4.28 27.75
C PHE A 20 -8.69 -2.93 28.38
N SER A 21 -8.64 -1.84 27.60
CA SER A 21 -8.38 -0.48 28.10
C SER A 21 -9.30 -0.05 29.25
N PRO A 22 -10.65 -0.15 29.16
CA PRO A 22 -11.53 0.26 30.26
C PRO A 22 -11.34 -0.60 31.52
N LEU A 23 -11.11 -1.91 31.35
CA LEU A 23 -10.85 -2.83 32.46
C LEU A 23 -9.52 -2.51 33.17
N PHE A 24 -8.50 -2.11 32.40
CA PHE A 24 -7.19 -1.75 32.93
C PHE A 24 -7.24 -0.46 33.74
N VAL A 25 -7.98 0.55 33.25
CA VAL A 25 -8.18 1.82 33.97
C VAL A 25 -8.90 1.58 35.30
N GLN A 26 -9.94 0.74 35.30
CA GLN A 26 -10.68 0.39 36.51
C GLN A 26 -9.84 -0.45 37.51
N GLY A 27 -8.99 -1.35 36.99
CA GLY A 27 -8.03 -2.13 37.78
C GLY A 27 -6.97 -1.27 38.47
N ILE A 28 -6.42 -0.26 37.79
CA ILE A 28 -5.46 0.67 38.37
C ILE A 28 -6.11 1.53 39.47
N GLU A 29 -7.32 2.04 39.23
CA GLU A 29 -8.04 2.85 40.20
C GLU A 29 -8.29 2.06 41.51
N THR A 30 -8.74 0.82 41.40
CA THR A 30 -9.00 -0.06 42.57
C THR A 30 -7.73 -0.49 43.30
N ALA A 31 -6.64 -0.78 42.58
CA ALA A 31 -5.35 -1.13 43.18
C ALA A 31 -4.74 0.05 43.95
N LEU A 32 -4.79 1.25 43.38
CA LEU A 32 -4.28 2.46 44.02
C LEU A 32 -5.10 2.88 45.23
N LEU A 33 -6.44 2.76 45.16
CA LEU A 33 -7.29 2.98 46.32
C LEU A 33 -6.94 2.01 47.46
N SER A 34 -6.71 0.74 47.14
CA SER A 34 -6.28 -0.28 48.11
C SER A 34 -4.90 0.04 48.72
N ILE A 35 -3.93 0.47 47.92
CA ILE A 35 -2.60 0.89 48.39
C ILE A 35 -2.68 2.17 49.24
N SER A 36 -3.53 3.13 48.87
CA SER A 36 -3.76 4.36 49.64
C SER A 36 -4.50 4.12 50.95
N HIS A 37 -5.27 3.04 51.03
CA HIS A 37 -5.91 2.61 52.27
C HIS A 37 -4.91 1.92 53.22
N LEU A 38 -3.89 1.25 52.65
CA LEU A 38 -2.77 0.65 53.40
C LEU A 38 -1.78 1.71 53.91
N TYR A 39 -1.50 2.73 53.11
CA TYR A 39 -0.65 3.86 53.48
C TYR A 39 -1.52 5.08 53.74
N LYS A 40 -1.86 5.37 55.00
CA LYS A 40 -2.64 6.53 55.49
C LYS A 40 -2.07 7.91 55.08
N ASN A 41 -1.97 8.19 53.79
CA ASN A 41 -1.32 9.38 53.26
C ASN A 41 -2.31 10.14 52.35
N PRO A 42 -2.88 11.26 52.82
CA PRO A 42 -3.97 11.95 52.13
C PRO A 42 -3.53 12.76 50.89
N ARG A 43 -2.24 12.74 50.51
CA ARG A 43 -1.68 13.58 49.45
C ARG A 43 -1.91 13.09 48.01
N LEU A 44 -2.42 11.89 47.81
CA LEU A 44 -2.72 11.34 46.47
C LEU A 44 -4.08 11.79 45.90
N LYS A 45 -4.84 12.63 46.63
CA LYS A 45 -6.23 12.99 46.26
C LYS A 45 -6.40 14.12 45.23
N SER A 46 -5.33 14.77 44.77
CA SER A 46 -5.47 16.07 44.05
C SER A 46 -5.06 16.08 42.57
N VAL A 47 -4.51 15.00 42.03
CA VAL A 47 -4.37 14.87 40.57
C VAL A 47 -5.52 13.99 40.12
N SER A 48 -6.29 14.40 39.12
CA SER A 48 -7.31 13.51 38.53
C SER A 48 -6.56 12.32 37.94
N ILE A 49 -6.41 11.24 38.73
CA ILE A 49 -5.68 10.02 38.38
C ILE A 49 -6.24 9.47 37.06
N LYS A 50 -7.55 9.65 36.84
CA LYS A 50 -8.21 9.37 35.56
C LYS A 50 -7.56 10.11 34.39
N ASN A 51 -7.32 11.40 34.50
CA ASN A 51 -6.68 12.18 33.43
C ASN A 51 -5.24 11.72 33.19
N THR A 52 -4.48 11.42 34.24
CA THR A 52 -3.10 10.92 34.11
C THR A 52 -3.06 9.53 33.48
N CYS A 53 -3.96 8.63 33.86
CA CYS A 53 -4.09 7.30 33.25
C CYS A 53 -4.52 7.39 31.78
N ILE A 54 -5.48 8.26 31.46
CA ILE A 54 -5.90 8.52 30.08
C ILE A 54 -4.71 9.04 29.27
N LEU A 55 -3.95 10.01 29.76
CA LEU A 55 -2.77 10.53 29.08
C LEU A 55 -1.66 9.47 28.91
N LEU A 56 -1.42 8.64 29.92
CA LEU A 56 -0.45 7.54 29.84
C LEU A 56 -0.82 6.46 28.81
N ILE A 57 -2.09 6.31 28.47
CA ILE A 57 -2.55 5.39 27.40
C ILE A 57 -2.59 6.12 26.06
N LEU A 58 -3.12 7.35 26.03
CA LEU A 58 -3.34 8.13 24.82
C LEU A 58 -2.03 8.59 24.19
N ILE A 59 -1.03 8.98 24.98
CA ILE A 59 0.25 9.46 24.45
C ILE A 59 0.99 8.34 23.72
N PRO A 60 1.26 7.14 24.32
CA PRO A 60 1.86 6.05 23.57
C PRO A 60 0.99 5.63 22.38
N TYR A 61 -0.34 5.53 22.55
CA TYR A 61 -1.24 5.18 21.45
C TYR A 61 -1.14 6.16 20.27
N LEU A 62 -1.10 7.47 20.54
CA LEU A 62 -0.96 8.49 19.50
C LEU A 62 0.44 8.46 18.87
N LEU A 63 1.49 8.24 19.65
CA LEU A 63 2.87 8.13 19.15
C LEU A 63 3.09 6.86 18.28
N PHE A 64 2.42 5.76 18.61
CA PHE A 64 2.44 4.54 17.79
C PHE A 64 1.56 4.66 16.55
N ASN A 65 0.35 5.25 16.65
CA ASN A 65 -0.54 5.41 15.49
C ASN A 65 -0.13 6.54 14.54
N SER A 66 0.63 7.53 15.00
CA SER A 66 1.16 8.59 14.13
C SER A 66 2.44 8.20 13.40
N GLY A 67 3.05 7.06 13.74
CA GLY A 67 4.32 6.64 13.14
C GLY A 67 5.57 7.23 13.82
N PHE A 68 5.43 8.20 14.73
CA PHE A 68 6.54 8.97 15.30
C PHE A 68 7.63 8.12 15.97
N ILE A 69 7.24 7.08 16.72
CA ILE A 69 8.22 6.18 17.35
C ILE A 69 9.01 5.38 16.29
N TYR A 70 8.38 5.02 15.18
CA TYR A 70 9.01 4.27 14.10
C TYR A 70 9.95 5.14 13.27
N GLU A 71 9.66 6.43 13.14
CA GLU A 71 10.52 7.41 12.48
C GLU A 71 11.81 7.68 13.27
N ILE A 72 11.73 7.73 14.61
CA ILE A 72 12.91 7.95 15.47
C ILE A 72 13.75 6.67 15.64
N THR A 73 13.13 5.50 15.58
CA THR A 73 13.82 4.22 15.84
C THR A 73 14.43 3.59 14.59
N ASP A 74 14.35 4.25 13.44
CA ASP A 74 14.94 3.84 12.14
C ASP A 74 14.56 2.39 11.72
N ASN A 75 13.48 1.86 12.32
CA ASN A 75 13.03 0.49 12.16
C ASN A 75 11.72 0.52 11.36
N SER A 76 11.87 0.88 10.07
CA SER A 76 10.81 1.07 9.09
C SER A 76 10.14 -0.24 8.61
N SER A 77 10.08 -1.27 9.45
CA SER A 77 9.44 -2.54 9.09
C SER A 77 7.92 -2.58 9.32
N ASN A 78 7.31 -1.46 9.73
CA ASN A 78 5.85 -1.35 9.81
C ASN A 78 5.27 -0.97 8.44
N ILE A 79 4.80 -2.00 7.73
CA ILE A 79 4.22 -1.97 6.37
C ILE A 79 3.09 -0.92 6.21
N GLY A 80 2.44 -0.51 7.30
CA GLY A 80 1.33 0.44 7.27
C GLY A 80 1.71 1.93 7.12
N PHE A 81 2.97 2.31 7.38
CA PHE A 81 3.40 3.72 7.34
C PHE A 81 4.57 4.01 6.40
N ASN A 82 5.36 3.00 6.00
CA ASN A 82 6.44 3.16 5.01
C ASN A 82 5.96 3.03 3.56
N MET A 83 4.81 3.61 3.24
CA MET A 83 4.35 3.71 1.85
C MET A 83 5.12 4.76 1.04
N LEU A 84 5.87 5.64 1.71
CA LEU A 84 6.57 6.78 1.08
C LEU A 84 8.09 6.68 1.16
N GLN A 85 8.66 5.64 1.79
CA GLN A 85 10.10 5.54 1.87
C GLN A 85 10.63 4.98 0.55
N GLU A 86 11.26 5.89 -0.19
CA GLU A 86 11.73 5.84 -1.57
C GLU A 86 12.73 4.73 -1.90
N ASN A 87 13.01 3.80 -0.99
CA ASN A 87 14.07 2.82 -1.13
C ASN A 87 13.54 1.41 -0.84
N GLU A 88 13.51 0.59 -1.89
CA GLU A 88 13.41 -0.88 -1.80
C GLU A 88 12.06 -1.48 -1.38
N VAL A 89 10.94 -0.90 -1.81
CA VAL A 89 9.74 -1.73 -1.97
C VAL A 89 10.03 -2.70 -3.11
N ASP A 90 10.28 -3.95 -2.76
CA ASP A 90 10.51 -5.08 -3.67
C ASP A 90 9.53 -4.98 -4.86
N MET A 91 10.03 -4.56 -6.03
CA MET A 91 9.18 -4.28 -7.21
C MET A 91 8.51 -5.55 -7.77
N ALA A 92 8.79 -6.70 -7.14
CA ALA A 92 8.26 -8.02 -7.45
C ALA A 92 6.93 -8.38 -6.75
N HIS A 93 6.44 -7.59 -5.77
CA HIS A 93 5.31 -8.02 -4.95
C HIS A 93 3.93 -7.68 -5.52
N TYR A 94 3.42 -8.54 -6.41
CA TYR A 94 2.00 -8.57 -6.78
C TYR A 94 1.29 -9.69 -6.01
N SER A 95 0.56 -9.33 -4.95
CA SER A 95 -0.40 -10.26 -4.31
C SER A 95 -1.82 -9.69 -4.36
N ASN A 96 -2.76 -10.52 -4.84
CA ASN A 96 -4.12 -10.14 -5.22
C ASN A 96 -4.99 -9.54 -4.09
N TRP A 97 -4.57 -9.59 -2.83
CA TRP A 97 -5.37 -9.10 -1.70
C TRP A 97 -4.88 -7.78 -1.10
N THR A 98 -3.81 -7.20 -1.64
CA THR A 98 -3.14 -6.04 -1.05
C THR A 98 -3.04 -4.83 -1.97
N ARG A 99 -3.65 -4.87 -3.15
CA ARG A 99 -3.56 -3.84 -4.18
C ARG A 99 -3.98 -2.42 -3.74
N PHE A 100 -4.79 -2.31 -2.69
CA PHE A 100 -5.24 -1.03 -2.14
C PHE A 100 -4.60 -0.67 -0.79
N VAL A 101 -3.89 -1.61 -0.14
CA VAL A 101 -3.42 -1.46 1.25
C VAL A 101 -1.91 -1.73 1.41
N VAL A 102 -1.25 -2.41 0.48
CA VAL A 102 0.21 -2.72 0.55
C VAL A 102 0.95 -2.43 -0.76
N SER A 103 0.24 -2.28 -1.89
CA SER A 103 0.87 -1.84 -3.15
C SER A 103 0.46 -0.40 -3.43
N PRO A 104 1.20 0.61 -2.94
CA PRO A 104 0.94 1.99 -3.32
C PRO A 104 1.08 2.10 -4.84
N ILE A 105 0.06 2.66 -5.48
CA ILE A 105 0.17 3.03 -6.89
C ILE A 105 1.14 4.21 -6.95
N TYR A 106 2.23 4.02 -7.69
CA TYR A 106 3.27 5.03 -7.80
C TYR A 106 2.71 6.33 -8.40
N GLU A 107 3.16 7.47 -7.88
CA GLU A 107 2.73 8.79 -8.33
C GLU A 107 2.92 8.96 -9.84
N GLN A 108 4.03 8.43 -10.38
CA GLN A 108 4.34 8.48 -11.80
C GLN A 108 3.26 7.78 -12.65
N ASN A 109 2.69 6.67 -12.17
CA ASN A 109 1.58 6.01 -12.83
C ASN A 109 0.34 6.93 -12.82
N VAL A 110 -0.01 7.51 -11.66
CA VAL A 110 -1.18 8.39 -11.54
C VAL A 110 -1.07 9.60 -12.46
N ILE A 111 0.06 10.31 -12.44
CA ILE A 111 0.32 11.47 -13.30
C ILE A 111 0.22 11.09 -14.78
N SER A 112 0.80 9.96 -15.17
CA SER A 112 0.76 9.50 -16.57
C SER A 112 -0.65 9.14 -17.03
N ILE A 113 -1.46 8.53 -16.16
CA ILE A 113 -2.85 8.19 -16.43
C ILE A 113 -3.72 9.45 -16.51
N GLU A 114 -3.46 10.45 -15.66
CA GLU A 114 -4.13 11.76 -15.74
C GLU A 114 -3.78 12.50 -17.05
N TRP A 115 -2.51 12.44 -17.46
CA TRP A 115 -2.11 12.96 -18.76
C TRP A 115 -2.84 12.22 -19.89
N LEU A 116 -2.92 10.89 -19.82
CA LEU A 116 -3.60 10.07 -20.82
C LEU A 116 -5.09 10.40 -20.90
N SER A 117 -5.77 10.55 -19.76
CA SER A 117 -7.21 10.88 -19.71
C SER A 117 -7.53 12.27 -20.24
N ARG A 118 -6.56 13.17 -20.35
CA ARG A 118 -6.76 14.48 -20.99
C ARG A 118 -6.48 14.48 -22.49
N ASN A 119 -5.61 13.57 -22.95
CA ASN A 119 -5.08 13.60 -24.30
C ASN A 119 -5.60 12.48 -25.22
N MET A 120 -6.20 11.40 -24.67
CA MET A 120 -6.46 10.14 -25.41
C MET A 120 -7.78 9.43 -25.05
N LEU A 121 -8.87 10.17 -24.75
CA LEU A 121 -10.10 9.62 -24.13
C LEU A 121 -10.86 8.49 -24.86
N GLU A 122 -10.52 8.14 -26.10
CA GLU A 122 -11.33 7.20 -26.90
C GLU A 122 -10.50 6.15 -27.66
N ARG A 123 -9.23 5.99 -27.31
CA ARG A 123 -8.34 5.04 -28.01
C ARG A 123 -8.21 3.72 -27.27
N ASN A 124 -7.97 2.65 -28.03
CA ASN A 124 -7.63 1.35 -27.48
C ASN A 124 -6.21 1.41 -26.89
N ILE A 125 -6.12 1.17 -25.58
CA ILE A 125 -4.88 1.18 -24.81
C ILE A 125 -4.60 -0.24 -24.37
N TYR A 126 -3.40 -0.70 -24.67
CA TYR A 126 -2.86 -1.99 -24.32
C TYR A 126 -1.92 -1.84 -23.14
N THR A 127 -2.09 -2.68 -22.13
CA THR A 127 -1.29 -2.64 -20.91
C THR A 127 -1.10 -4.05 -20.38
N ASP A 128 -0.25 -4.22 -19.38
CA ASP A 128 -0.18 -5.45 -18.61
C ASP A 128 -1.47 -5.70 -17.80
N THR A 129 -1.68 -6.93 -17.32
CA THR A 129 -2.88 -7.30 -16.54
C THR A 129 -3.05 -6.44 -15.29
N SER A 130 -1.94 -5.92 -14.75
CA SER A 130 -1.98 -5.28 -13.46
C SER A 130 -2.47 -3.82 -13.48
N ARG A 131 -2.30 -3.13 -14.59
CA ARG A 131 -2.62 -1.70 -14.72
C ARG A 131 -4.01 -1.42 -15.27
N GLN A 132 -4.76 -2.44 -15.68
CA GLN A 132 -6.12 -2.27 -16.19
C GLN A 132 -7.04 -1.55 -15.19
N SER A 133 -6.91 -1.89 -13.91
CA SER A 133 -7.66 -1.20 -12.84
C SER A 133 -7.17 0.23 -12.58
N GLU A 134 -5.90 0.53 -12.83
CA GLU A 134 -5.35 1.88 -12.67
C GLU A 134 -5.91 2.81 -13.76
N LEU A 135 -5.90 2.36 -15.01
CA LEU A 135 -6.44 3.09 -16.16
C LEU A 135 -7.95 3.35 -16.01
N SER A 136 -8.69 2.34 -15.53
CA SER A 136 -10.13 2.47 -15.30
C SER A 136 -10.44 3.36 -14.09
N GLY A 137 -9.67 3.22 -13.00
CA GLY A 137 -9.92 3.91 -11.73
C GLY A 137 -9.49 5.37 -11.72
N TYR A 138 -8.25 5.66 -12.15
CA TYR A 138 -7.69 7.01 -12.13
C TYR A 138 -7.89 7.76 -13.45
N GLY A 139 -7.87 7.02 -14.57
CA GLY A 139 -8.01 7.61 -15.90
C GLY A 139 -9.46 7.76 -16.36
N LEU A 140 -10.41 7.13 -15.63
CA LEU A 140 -11.81 7.01 -16.02
C LEU A 140 -11.98 6.45 -17.46
N ILE A 141 -11.03 5.63 -17.89
CA ILE A 141 -11.02 5.06 -19.23
C ILE A 141 -12.00 3.90 -19.24
N ALA A 142 -12.89 3.88 -20.24
CA ALA A 142 -13.90 2.83 -20.35
C ALA A 142 -13.22 1.45 -20.43
N PRO A 143 -13.65 0.44 -19.65
CA PRO A 143 -13.01 -0.88 -19.65
C PRO A 143 -12.93 -1.54 -21.04
N ARG A 144 -13.87 -1.23 -21.94
CA ARG A 144 -13.88 -1.68 -23.34
C ARG A 144 -12.70 -1.16 -24.19
N ASN A 145 -12.07 -0.07 -23.76
CA ASN A 145 -10.93 0.55 -24.43
C ASN A 145 -9.59 0.11 -23.81
N VAL A 146 -9.60 -0.71 -22.75
CA VAL A 146 -8.39 -1.17 -22.07
C VAL A 146 -8.22 -2.67 -22.32
N HIS A 147 -7.15 -3.00 -23.04
CA HIS A 147 -6.83 -4.35 -23.48
C HIS A 147 -5.56 -4.85 -22.81
N ILE A 148 -5.48 -6.15 -22.59
CA ILE A 148 -4.27 -6.79 -22.09
C ILE A 148 -3.35 -7.04 -23.27
N LEU A 149 -2.10 -6.59 -23.17
CA LEU A 149 -1.08 -6.80 -24.19
C LEU A 149 -0.63 -8.27 -24.18
N ASP A 150 -0.70 -8.94 -25.32
CA ASP A 150 -0.09 -10.26 -25.52
C ASP A 150 1.42 -10.08 -25.72
N ILE A 151 2.20 -10.89 -25.01
CA ILE A 151 3.66 -10.91 -25.10
C ILE A 151 4.15 -11.36 -26.49
N ASN A 152 3.36 -12.15 -27.21
CA ASN A 152 3.73 -12.72 -28.50
C ASN A 152 3.29 -11.82 -29.67
N GLU A 153 2.25 -11.01 -29.46
CA GLU A 153 1.63 -10.21 -30.51
C GLU A 153 1.39 -8.78 -30.01
N VAL A 154 2.30 -7.88 -30.40
CA VAL A 154 2.15 -6.44 -30.16
C VAL A 154 1.42 -5.83 -31.35
N PRO A 155 0.20 -5.27 -31.18
CA PRO A 155 -0.55 -4.74 -32.30
C PRO A 155 0.15 -3.51 -32.91
N HIS A 156 0.08 -3.40 -34.24
CA HIS A 156 0.79 -2.34 -34.97
C HIS A 156 0.21 -0.95 -34.71
N ASP A 157 -1.12 -0.81 -34.63
CA ASP A 157 -1.82 0.46 -34.34
C ASP A 157 -2.44 0.44 -32.93
N ALA A 158 -1.61 0.16 -31.94
CA ALA A 158 -1.99 0.12 -30.53
C ALA A 158 -1.19 1.12 -29.71
N TYR A 159 -1.89 1.82 -28.82
CA TYR A 159 -1.29 2.58 -27.75
C TYR A 159 -0.86 1.63 -26.64
N ILE A 160 0.40 1.65 -26.28
CA ILE A 160 0.92 0.78 -25.24
C ILE A 160 1.27 1.61 -24.03
N TYR A 161 0.69 1.27 -22.89
CA TYR A 161 0.99 1.86 -21.60
C TYR A 161 1.91 0.95 -20.80
N LEU A 162 3.03 1.52 -20.33
CA LEU A 162 3.94 0.88 -19.38
C LEU A 162 4.05 1.77 -18.14
N GLY A 163 3.79 1.22 -16.97
CA GLY A 163 3.96 1.94 -15.69
C GLY A 163 5.30 1.63 -15.01
N LEU A 164 5.53 2.19 -13.83
CA LEU A 164 6.81 2.16 -13.10
C LEU A 164 7.43 0.78 -12.95
N GLN A 165 6.66 -0.23 -12.59
CA GLN A 165 7.22 -1.58 -12.44
C GLN A 165 7.58 -2.24 -13.79
N ASN A 166 7.04 -1.80 -14.92
CA ASN A 166 7.48 -2.26 -16.23
C ASN A 166 8.79 -1.56 -16.62
N VAL A 167 8.82 -0.23 -16.46
CA VAL A 167 9.92 0.63 -16.91
C VAL A 167 11.15 0.48 -16.03
N LYS A 168 11.00 0.65 -14.71
CA LYS A 168 12.09 0.54 -13.72
C LYS A 168 12.18 -0.85 -13.10
N GLY A 169 11.05 -1.50 -12.87
CA GLY A 169 11.01 -2.83 -12.25
C GLY A 169 11.37 -3.98 -13.20
N ASN A 170 11.38 -3.74 -14.53
CA ASN A 170 11.66 -4.75 -15.56
C ASN A 170 10.73 -5.99 -15.48
N VAL A 171 9.52 -5.81 -14.97
CA VAL A 171 8.52 -6.88 -14.79
C VAL A 171 7.27 -6.57 -15.59
N PHE A 172 6.78 -7.56 -16.32
CA PHE A 172 5.50 -7.55 -17.05
C PHE A 172 4.59 -8.65 -16.52
N LEU A 173 3.31 -8.35 -16.28
CA LEU A 173 2.33 -9.36 -15.92
C LEU A 173 1.37 -9.65 -17.05
N ALA A 174 1.29 -10.94 -17.40
CA ALA A 174 0.24 -11.44 -18.28
C ALA A 174 -0.68 -12.39 -17.50
N GLU A 175 -1.86 -12.63 -18.06
CA GLU A 175 -2.77 -13.64 -17.54
C GLU A 175 -2.21 -15.04 -17.78
N HIS A 176 -2.43 -15.94 -16.82
CA HIS A 176 -2.02 -17.32 -16.96
C HIS A 176 -2.95 -18.03 -17.96
N PRO A 177 -2.43 -18.67 -19.03
CA PRO A 177 -3.26 -19.20 -20.12
C PRO A 177 -4.22 -20.32 -19.68
N ILE A 178 -3.83 -21.10 -18.66
CA ILE A 178 -4.60 -22.26 -18.17
C ILE A 178 -5.37 -21.97 -16.87
N LYS A 179 -4.87 -21.08 -16.01
CA LYS A 179 -5.43 -20.86 -14.66
C LYS A 179 -6.12 -19.51 -14.61
N ALA A 180 -7.44 -19.53 -14.58
CA ALA A 180 -8.24 -18.32 -14.37
C ALA A 180 -7.80 -17.58 -13.09
N HIS A 181 -7.73 -16.25 -13.18
CA HIS A 181 -7.33 -15.35 -12.08
C HIS A 181 -5.91 -15.55 -11.53
N SER A 182 -5.05 -16.25 -12.27
CA SER A 182 -3.61 -16.31 -11.99
C SER A 182 -2.85 -15.41 -12.96
N THR A 183 -1.79 -14.75 -12.48
CA THR A 183 -0.86 -13.98 -13.31
C THR A 183 0.47 -14.71 -13.43
N ILE A 184 1.18 -14.47 -14.54
CA ILE A 184 2.56 -14.91 -14.77
C ILE A 184 3.44 -13.68 -14.91
N TYR A 185 4.64 -13.77 -14.35
CA TYR A 185 5.65 -12.73 -14.43
C TYR A 185 6.59 -13.01 -15.59
N TYR A 186 6.76 -12.01 -16.43
CA TYR A 186 7.72 -11.99 -17.52
C TYR A 186 8.74 -10.88 -17.28
N ASN A 187 9.97 -11.11 -17.76
CA ASN A 187 10.95 -10.04 -17.83
C ASN A 187 10.60 -9.10 -18.99
N MET A 188 10.65 -7.78 -18.76
CA MET A 188 10.25 -6.81 -19.77
C MET A 188 11.12 -6.88 -21.04
N SER A 189 12.36 -7.39 -20.94
CA SER A 189 13.27 -7.59 -22.07
C SER A 189 12.68 -8.45 -23.20
N LEU A 190 11.74 -9.35 -22.90
CA LEU A 190 11.07 -10.19 -23.92
C LEU A 190 10.15 -9.39 -24.84
N ILE A 191 9.59 -8.28 -24.34
CA ILE A 191 8.59 -7.47 -25.04
C ILE A 191 9.21 -6.15 -25.51
N TYR A 192 10.28 -5.70 -24.84
CA TYR A 192 10.91 -4.41 -25.10
C TYR A 192 11.33 -4.23 -26.56
N GLY A 193 11.84 -5.28 -27.21
CA GLY A 193 12.23 -5.22 -28.62
C GLY A 193 11.09 -4.87 -29.59
N SER A 194 9.88 -5.34 -29.30
CA SER A 194 8.68 -5.04 -30.11
C SER A 194 8.11 -3.65 -29.80
N ILE A 195 8.27 -3.17 -28.58
CA ILE A 195 7.78 -1.86 -28.13
C ILE A 195 8.73 -0.74 -28.58
N THR A 196 10.05 -0.93 -28.56
CA THR A 196 11.02 0.12 -28.95
C THR A 196 10.98 0.48 -30.42
N MET A 197 10.36 -0.35 -31.27
CA MET A 197 10.11 0.00 -32.67
C MET A 197 8.98 1.04 -32.83
N LYS A 198 8.20 1.28 -31.77
CA LYS A 198 7.11 2.27 -31.74
C LYS A 198 7.61 3.62 -31.25
N ASN A 199 6.88 4.67 -31.61
CA ASN A 199 7.22 6.03 -31.19
C ASN A 199 6.81 6.25 -29.74
N LYS A 200 7.78 6.60 -28.89
CA LYS A 200 7.49 7.04 -27.52
C LYS A 200 6.86 8.43 -27.56
N ILE A 201 5.64 8.56 -27.06
CA ILE A 201 4.88 9.81 -27.08
C ILE A 201 4.85 10.52 -25.72
N TYR A 202 5.19 9.81 -24.65
CA TYR A 202 5.22 10.35 -23.29
C TYR A 202 6.18 9.55 -22.43
N THR A 203 6.86 10.25 -21.53
CA THR A 203 7.60 9.65 -20.41
C THR A 203 7.65 10.63 -19.25
N ASN A 204 7.63 10.12 -18.03
CA ASN A 204 7.89 10.87 -16.80
C ASN A 204 8.86 10.14 -15.88
N ASP A 205 9.84 9.43 -16.46
CA ASP A 205 10.85 8.60 -15.77
C ASP A 205 10.29 7.37 -15.03
N GLY A 206 8.98 7.29 -14.76
CA GLY A 206 8.32 6.10 -14.22
C GLY A 206 7.37 5.41 -15.19
N ALA A 207 6.67 6.15 -16.02
CA ALA A 207 5.69 5.59 -16.95
C ALA A 207 5.96 6.07 -18.37
N GLU A 208 5.55 5.26 -19.34
CA GLU A 208 5.81 5.48 -20.77
C GLU A 208 4.58 5.11 -21.59
N PHE A 209 4.35 5.89 -22.66
CA PHE A 209 3.37 5.56 -23.69
C PHE A 209 4.06 5.45 -25.05
N TYR A 210 3.65 4.44 -25.81
CA TYR A 210 4.15 4.17 -27.16
C TYR A 210 3.01 4.10 -28.18
N LEU A 211 3.28 4.55 -29.40
CA LEU A 211 2.41 4.49 -30.59
C LEU A 211 3.14 3.86 -31.77
#